data_AF-A0AAV4HYT1-F1
#
_entry.id   AF-A0AAV4HYT1-F1
#
_cell.length_a   1.000
_cell.length_b   1.000
_cell.length_c   1.000
_cell.angle_alpha   90.00
_cell.angle_beta   90.00
_cell.angle_gamma   90.00
#
_symmetry.space_group_name_H-M   'P 1'
#
loop_
_entity.id
_entity.type
_entity.pdbx_description
1 polymer ?
#
loop_
_entity_poly.entity_id
_entity_poly.type
_entity_poly.pdbx_seq_one_letter_code
_entity_poly.pdbx_strand_id
1 'polypeptide(L)'
;MKRNIARVTPDNTDFKQQRPFLTIFIGSNALHDETRYSDLHCETPALPPAMAELFQQPKSGTLAVSREDLEAHLKKTYSDTNRELPLEETAGLLWPAAPGIKLNNKPPNLQEVVAVVKKARAKSAPGPNEVPYLLYKRCPNVLKWLHKILQNAWNNINFSEEWMAAE
;
A
#
# COMPACT_ATOMS: atom_id res chain seq x y z
N MET A 1 0.89 -47.35 -34.42
CA MET A 1 0.92 -47.47 -32.94
C MET A 1 1.17 -46.06 -32.39
N LYS A 2 0.46 -45.51 -31.37
CA LYS A 2 0.54 -45.77 -29.91
C LYS A 2 2.01 -45.69 -29.41
N ARG A 3 2.49 -44.81 -28.51
CA ARG A 3 1.96 -43.77 -27.56
C ARG A 3 2.81 -42.47 -27.73
N ASN A 4 2.53 -41.23 -27.26
CA ASN A 4 1.65 -40.58 -26.26
C ASN A 4 2.18 -40.50 -24.78
N ILE A 5 1.90 -39.35 -24.09
CA ILE A 5 2.21 -38.94 -22.68
C ILE A 5 3.69 -38.54 -22.45
N ALA A 6 4.09 -37.43 -21.79
CA ALA A 6 3.42 -36.18 -21.37
C ALA A 6 4.47 -35.05 -21.16
N ARG A 7 4.03 -33.79 -20.95
CA ARG A 7 4.89 -32.69 -20.47
C ARG A 7 4.84 -32.60 -18.95
N VAL A 8 6.00 -32.51 -18.29
CA VAL A 8 6.11 -32.16 -16.87
C VAL A 8 6.16 -30.63 -16.76
N THR A 9 5.30 -30.05 -15.93
CA THR A 9 5.39 -28.65 -15.51
C THR A 9 6.33 -28.54 -14.31
N PRO A 10 7.18 -27.50 -14.21
CA PRO A 10 7.91 -27.26 -12.97
C PRO A 10 6.93 -26.95 -11.84
N ASP A 11 7.12 -27.62 -10.70
CA ASP A 11 6.61 -27.13 -9.42
C ASP A 11 7.36 -25.83 -9.09
N ASN A 12 6.67 -24.85 -8.51
CA ASN A 12 7.31 -23.67 -7.98
C ASN A 12 6.47 -23.09 -6.84
N THR A 13 6.70 -23.61 -5.64
CA THR A 13 6.05 -23.23 -4.39
C THR A 13 6.96 -22.31 -3.57
N ASP A 14 6.63 -21.02 -3.47
CA ASP A 14 7.01 -20.18 -2.32
C ASP A 14 5.96 -19.09 -2.04
N PHE A 15 5.97 -18.54 -0.82
CA PHE A 15 4.84 -17.85 -0.19
C PHE A 15 5.27 -16.48 0.37
N LYS A 16 5.39 -15.46 -0.49
CA LYS A 16 5.78 -14.08 -0.13
C LYS A 16 4.99 -13.06 -0.96
N GLN A 17 4.58 -11.88 -0.46
CA GLN A 17 4.35 -11.41 0.91
C GLN A 17 3.30 -10.27 0.83
N GLN A 18 2.46 -10.11 1.87
CA GLN A 18 1.61 -8.94 2.22
C GLN A 18 1.29 -7.87 1.15
N ARG A 19 0.00 -7.70 0.79
CA ARG A 19 -0.48 -6.56 -0.03
C ARG A 19 -0.96 -5.38 0.85
N PRO A 20 -0.26 -4.23 0.90
CA PRO A 20 -0.80 -3.02 1.53
C PRO A 20 -1.93 -2.39 0.69
N PHE A 21 -2.86 -1.71 1.35
CA PHE A 21 -3.99 -1.05 0.67
C PHE A 21 -3.59 0.28 0.03
N LEU A 22 -4.10 0.48 -1.19
CA LEU A 22 -4.17 1.72 -1.98
C LEU A 22 -3.92 3.03 -1.18
N THR A 23 -2.68 3.50 -1.18
CA THR A 23 -2.28 4.83 -0.68
C THR A 23 -1.48 5.51 -1.78
N ILE A 24 -2.09 6.45 -2.48
CA ILE A 24 -1.45 7.23 -3.55
C ILE A 24 -1.06 8.60 -3.00
N PHE A 25 0.20 8.99 -3.21
CA PHE A 25 0.71 10.31 -2.91
C PHE A 25 -0.05 11.39 -3.71
N ILE A 26 -0.35 12.52 -3.07
CA ILE A 26 -0.66 13.77 -3.76
C ILE A 26 0.35 14.81 -3.28
N GLY A 27 1.34 15.11 -4.11
CA GLY A 27 2.21 16.27 -3.90
C GLY A 27 1.40 17.55 -4.14
N SER A 28 1.37 18.46 -3.16
CA SER A 28 0.63 19.72 -3.27
C SER A 28 1.50 20.82 -3.86
N ASN A 29 1.17 21.25 -5.08
CA ASN A 29 1.59 22.54 -5.64
C ASN A 29 0.35 23.23 -6.24
N ALA A 30 -0.31 24.05 -5.43
CA ALA A 30 -1.40 24.94 -5.83
C ALA A 30 -1.33 26.19 -4.95
N LEU A 31 -1.44 27.38 -5.55
CA LEU A 31 -1.31 28.65 -4.85
C LEU A 31 -2.55 29.00 -4.02
N HIS A 32 -2.40 30.01 -3.17
CA HIS A 32 -3.41 30.54 -2.25
C HIS A 32 -4.75 30.88 -2.92
N ASP A 33 -5.84 30.53 -2.24
CA ASP A 33 -7.10 31.27 -2.25
C ASP A 33 -7.54 31.46 -0.79
N GLU A 34 -7.13 32.57 -0.18
CA GLU A 34 -7.54 32.95 1.17
C GLU A 34 -8.92 33.62 1.12
N THR A 35 -9.93 33.03 1.77
CA THR A 35 -11.12 33.75 2.33
C THR A 35 -12.16 32.85 3.02
N ARG A 36 -11.92 31.54 3.25
CA ARG A 36 -12.97 30.64 3.78
C ARG A 36 -12.57 29.62 4.85
N TYR A 37 -11.71 30.01 5.79
CA TYR A 37 -11.36 29.20 6.96
C TYR A 37 -11.30 30.05 8.26
N SER A 38 -12.46 30.48 8.74
CA SER A 38 -12.63 31.23 10.01
C SER A 38 -13.22 30.37 11.13
N ASP A 39 -14.26 29.58 10.82
CA ASP A 39 -15.18 29.03 11.82
C ASP A 39 -14.97 27.53 12.12
N LEU A 40 -13.74 27.05 11.95
CA LEU A 40 -13.28 25.75 12.44
C LEU A 40 -12.17 25.95 13.46
N HIS A 41 -12.55 26.42 14.65
CA HIS A 41 -11.76 26.26 15.86
C HIS A 41 -11.69 24.78 16.22
N CYS A 42 -10.79 24.06 15.55
CA CYS A 42 -10.29 22.78 16.01
C CYS A 42 -9.38 23.08 17.20
N GLU A 43 -9.95 23.12 18.40
CA GLU A 43 -9.15 23.08 19.63
C GLU A 43 -8.32 21.80 19.59
N THR A 44 -7.06 21.95 19.19
CA THR A 44 -6.07 20.89 19.31
C THR A 44 -5.89 20.69 20.81
N PRO A 45 -6.27 19.52 21.38
CA PRO A 45 -6.23 19.34 22.82
C PRO A 45 -4.78 19.52 23.26
N ALA A 46 -4.53 20.56 24.05
CA ALA A 46 -3.19 20.95 24.42
C ALA A 46 -2.50 19.77 25.09
N LEU A 47 -1.42 19.26 24.47
CA LEU A 47 -0.61 18.21 25.07
C LEU A 47 -0.17 18.70 26.46
N PRO A 48 -0.29 17.87 27.52
CA PRO A 48 0.16 18.27 28.84
C PRO A 48 1.62 18.71 28.74
N PRO A 49 2.04 19.81 29.39
CA PRO A 49 3.27 20.52 29.05
C PRO A 49 4.52 19.64 29.04
N ALA A 50 4.62 18.70 29.99
CA ALA A 50 5.70 17.71 30.05
C ALA A 50 5.83 16.80 28.81
N MET A 51 4.73 16.51 28.10
CA MET A 51 4.80 15.80 26.81
C MET A 51 5.15 16.73 25.65
N ALA A 52 4.74 18.01 25.71
CA ALA A 52 5.15 18.99 24.70
C ALA A 52 6.66 19.28 24.75
N GLU A 53 7.26 19.34 25.94
CA GLU A 53 8.72 19.47 26.14
C GLU A 53 9.49 18.29 25.52
N LEU A 54 8.95 17.08 25.62
CA LEU A 54 9.56 15.85 25.10
C LEU A 54 9.82 15.88 23.58
N PHE A 55 9.04 16.67 22.82
CA PHE A 55 9.20 16.85 21.36
C PHE A 55 9.71 18.24 20.95
N GLN A 56 10.17 19.06 21.91
CA GLN A 56 10.82 20.36 21.65
C GLN A 56 12.32 20.26 21.35
N GLN A 57 12.89 19.05 21.27
CA GLN A 57 14.28 18.85 20.83
C GLN A 57 14.52 19.50 19.46
N PRO A 58 15.69 20.12 19.22
CA PRO A 58 15.99 20.79 17.96
C PRO A 58 15.99 19.76 16.82
N LYS A 59 15.03 19.93 15.90
CA LYS A 59 14.79 19.00 14.76
C LYS A 59 15.85 19.08 13.67
N SER A 60 16.88 19.88 13.88
CA SER A 60 18.05 20.06 13.02
C SER A 60 19.27 20.34 13.90
N GLY A 61 20.42 19.81 13.50
CA GLY A 61 21.70 20.06 14.14
C GLY A 61 22.83 19.88 13.13
N THR A 62 23.83 20.75 13.19
CA THR A 62 25.02 20.65 12.35
C THR A 62 25.98 19.64 12.97
N LEU A 63 26.21 18.51 12.29
CA LEU A 63 27.21 17.55 12.71
C LEU A 63 28.60 18.07 12.36
N ALA A 64 29.48 18.23 13.36
CA ALA A 64 30.85 18.72 13.20
C ALA A 64 31.88 17.63 12.84
N VAL A 65 31.40 16.48 12.35
CA VAL A 65 32.23 15.31 11.98
C VAL A 65 32.49 15.34 10.47
N SER A 66 33.64 14.82 10.03
CA SER A 66 33.95 14.73 8.60
C SER A 66 32.96 13.81 7.86
N ARG A 67 32.85 13.96 6.54
CA ARG A 67 32.01 13.07 5.72
C ARG A 67 32.56 11.64 5.77
N GLU A 68 33.88 11.53 5.76
CA GLU A 68 34.66 10.31 5.69
C GLU A 68 34.50 9.49 6.98
N ASP A 69 34.59 10.13 8.14
CA ASP A 69 34.34 9.51 9.45
C ASP A 69 32.88 9.07 9.60
N LEU A 70 31.93 9.87 9.10
CA LEU A 70 30.50 9.51 9.10
C LEU A 70 30.21 8.33 8.17
N GLU A 71 30.74 8.31 6.94
CA GLU A 71 30.57 7.18 6.02
C GLU A 71 31.26 5.92 6.56
N ALA A 72 32.43 6.03 7.20
CA ALA A 72 33.08 4.93 7.89
C ALA A 72 32.26 4.41 9.09
N HIS A 73 31.67 5.29 9.89
CA HIS A 73 30.79 4.93 11.00
C HIS A 73 29.49 4.27 10.52
N LEU A 74 28.83 4.84 9.51
CA LEU A 74 27.62 4.26 8.91
C LEU A 74 27.92 2.89 8.30
N LYS A 75 29.03 2.76 7.55
CA LYS A 75 29.47 1.47 7.00
C LYS A 75 29.69 0.44 8.11
N LYS A 76 30.42 0.80 9.17
CA LYS A 76 30.68 -0.08 10.32
C LYS A 76 29.40 -0.48 11.09
N THR A 77 28.41 0.39 11.15
CA THR A 77 27.21 0.22 12.00
C THR A 77 26.05 -0.46 11.25
N TYR A 78 25.93 -0.23 9.94
CA TYR A 78 24.79 -0.67 9.13
C TYR A 78 25.16 -1.59 7.95
N SER A 79 26.44 -1.91 7.72
CA SER A 79 26.81 -2.97 6.77
C SER A 79 26.89 -4.32 7.48
N ASP A 80 26.07 -5.27 7.06
CA ASP A 80 26.30 -6.67 7.38
C ASP A 80 27.51 -7.17 6.56
N THR A 81 28.50 -7.75 7.24
CA THR A 81 29.67 -8.37 6.60
C THR A 81 29.32 -9.70 5.94
N ASN A 82 28.25 -10.35 6.41
CA ASN A 82 27.76 -11.64 5.95
C ASN A 82 26.59 -11.51 4.95
N ARG A 83 26.29 -10.30 4.44
CA ARG A 83 25.18 -10.05 3.48
C ARG A 83 25.15 -11.01 2.29
N GLU A 84 26.33 -11.36 1.77
CA GLU A 84 26.49 -12.23 0.59
C GLU A 84 26.52 -13.73 0.96
N LEU A 85 26.49 -14.08 2.25
CA LEU A 85 26.28 -15.45 2.71
C LEU A 85 24.77 -15.72 2.76
N PRO A 86 24.27 -16.82 2.17
CA PRO A 86 22.89 -17.25 2.38
C PRO A 86 22.59 -17.39 3.88
N LEU A 87 21.44 -16.87 4.31
CA LEU A 87 20.96 -17.11 5.67
C LEU A 87 20.68 -18.61 5.84
N GLU A 88 21.35 -19.23 6.80
CA GLU A 88 21.12 -20.62 7.20
C GLU A 88 19.65 -20.88 7.51
N GLU A 89 19.19 -22.11 7.24
CA GLU A 89 17.82 -22.50 7.61
C GLU A 89 17.62 -22.32 9.12
N THR A 90 16.62 -21.53 9.49
CA THR A 90 16.40 -21.05 10.85
C THR A 90 15.85 -22.17 11.73
N ALA A 91 16.76 -23.00 12.25
CA ALA A 91 16.48 -24.19 13.03
C ALA A 91 15.47 -23.93 14.16
N GLY A 92 14.27 -24.47 14.01
CA GLY A 92 13.15 -24.29 14.94
C GLY A 92 12.00 -23.43 14.44
N LEU A 93 12.13 -22.71 13.30
CA LEU A 93 10.97 -22.10 12.65
C LEU A 93 10.08 -23.17 12.01
N LEU A 94 8.96 -23.47 12.66
CA LEU A 94 7.88 -24.21 12.04
C LEU A 94 7.19 -23.33 11.00
N TRP A 95 7.35 -23.65 9.72
CA TRP A 95 6.54 -23.03 8.68
C TRP A 95 5.05 -23.31 8.95
N PRO A 96 4.17 -22.30 8.89
CA PRO A 96 2.75 -22.52 9.10
C PRO A 96 2.21 -23.46 8.00
N ALA A 97 1.38 -24.43 8.39
CA ALA A 97 0.70 -25.29 7.44
C ALA A 97 -0.08 -24.45 6.42
N ALA A 98 -0.01 -24.85 5.14
CA ALA A 98 -0.63 -24.11 4.04
C ALA A 98 -2.12 -23.82 4.35
N PRO A 99 -2.61 -22.59 4.10
CA PRO A 99 -3.93 -22.17 4.57
C PRO A 99 -5.04 -23.03 3.94
N GLY A 100 -5.72 -23.84 4.76
CA GLY A 100 -6.77 -24.75 4.31
C GLY A 100 -7.99 -24.05 3.68
N ILE A 101 -8.15 -22.75 3.90
CA ILE A 101 -9.16 -21.92 3.24
C ILE A 101 -8.53 -21.25 2.02
N LYS A 102 -8.95 -21.65 0.82
CA LYS A 102 -8.54 -21.01 -0.43
C LYS A 102 -9.11 -19.59 -0.52
N LEU A 103 -8.29 -18.64 -0.97
CA LEU A 103 -8.72 -17.26 -1.24
C LEU A 103 -9.82 -17.22 -2.33
N ASN A 104 -10.80 -16.34 -2.14
CA ASN A 104 -11.92 -16.18 -3.07
C ASN A 104 -11.50 -15.32 -4.28
N ASN A 105 -10.95 -15.94 -5.31
CA ASN A 105 -10.46 -15.25 -6.53
C ASN A 105 -11.59 -14.87 -7.53
N LYS A 106 -12.85 -14.84 -7.08
CA LYS A 106 -13.99 -14.41 -7.92
C LYS A 106 -13.96 -12.88 -8.11
N PRO A 107 -14.46 -12.36 -9.25
CA PRO A 107 -14.63 -10.92 -9.41
C PRO A 107 -15.57 -10.35 -8.34
N PRO A 108 -15.39 -9.07 -7.95
CA PRO A 108 -16.14 -8.47 -6.85
C PRO A 108 -17.65 -8.48 -7.10
N ASN A 109 -18.42 -8.70 -6.05
CA ASN A 109 -19.88 -8.68 -6.06
C ASN A 109 -20.42 -7.24 -6.00
N LEU A 110 -21.58 -6.99 -6.61
CA LEU A 110 -22.24 -5.68 -6.57
C LEU A 110 -22.46 -5.19 -5.13
N GLN A 111 -22.79 -6.09 -4.20
CA GLN A 111 -22.99 -5.75 -2.79
C GLN A 111 -21.70 -5.31 -2.08
N GLU A 112 -20.56 -5.88 -2.45
CA GLU A 112 -19.24 -5.51 -1.92
C GLU A 112 -18.85 -4.11 -2.43
N VAL A 113 -19.06 -3.85 -3.73
CA VAL A 113 -18.88 -2.51 -4.33
C VAL A 113 -19.80 -1.47 -3.67
N VAL A 114 -21.08 -1.81 -3.42
CA VAL A 114 -22.02 -0.95 -2.68
C VAL A 114 -21.52 -0.67 -1.26
N ALA A 115 -21.00 -1.66 -0.53
CA ALA A 115 -20.48 -1.49 0.82
C ALA A 115 -19.25 -0.57 0.86
N VAL A 116 -18.29 -0.78 -0.05
CA VAL A 116 -17.09 0.06 -0.20
C VAL A 116 -17.47 1.50 -0.55
N VAL A 117 -18.32 1.71 -1.57
CA VAL A 117 -18.78 3.05 -1.96
C VAL A 117 -19.53 3.73 -0.83
N LYS A 118 -20.38 3.01 -0.07
CA LYS A 118 -21.07 3.56 1.11
C LYS A 118 -20.09 4.01 2.19
N LYS A 119 -19.01 3.27 2.45
CA LYS A 119 -17.98 3.58 3.46
C LYS A 119 -17.11 4.80 3.10
N ALA A 120 -16.85 5.05 1.81
CA ALA A 120 -16.09 6.23 1.36
C ALA A 120 -16.76 7.56 1.75
N ARG A 121 -15.98 8.62 2.06
CA ARG A 121 -16.56 9.94 2.37
C ARG A 121 -17.09 10.58 1.08
N ALA A 122 -18.30 11.15 1.13
CA ALA A 122 -18.92 11.73 -0.06
C ALA A 122 -18.24 13.02 -0.56
N LYS A 123 -17.47 13.68 0.31
CA LYS A 123 -16.60 14.83 0.02
C LYS A 123 -15.11 14.45 -0.14
N SER A 124 -14.77 13.17 -0.33
CA SER A 124 -13.40 12.81 -0.75
C SER A 124 -13.09 13.46 -2.10
N ALA A 125 -11.84 13.87 -2.29
CA ALA A 125 -11.34 14.29 -3.61
C ALA A 125 -11.65 13.21 -4.67
N PRO A 126 -12.00 13.61 -5.90
CA PRO A 126 -12.20 12.66 -7.00
C PRO A 126 -10.86 12.00 -7.39
N GLY A 127 -10.94 10.82 -8.00
CA GLY A 127 -9.77 10.18 -8.62
C GLY A 127 -9.47 10.75 -10.02
N PRO A 128 -8.52 10.16 -10.76
CA PRO A 128 -8.13 10.61 -12.11
C PRO A 128 -9.26 10.66 -13.15
N ASN A 129 -10.39 9.98 -12.89
CA ASN A 129 -11.59 10.02 -13.72
C ASN A 129 -12.50 11.24 -13.44
N GLU A 130 -12.10 12.13 -12.51
CA GLU A 130 -12.84 13.30 -12.00
C GLU A 130 -14.20 13.02 -11.32
N VAL A 131 -14.71 11.79 -11.37
CA VAL A 131 -16.00 11.40 -10.76
C VAL A 131 -15.93 11.37 -9.22
N PRO A 132 -16.78 12.15 -8.51
CA PRO A 132 -16.85 12.13 -7.05
C PRO A 132 -17.70 10.97 -6.54
N TYR A 133 -17.35 10.43 -5.35
CA TYR A 133 -18.09 9.35 -4.68
C TYR A 133 -19.59 9.65 -4.45
N LEU A 134 -19.98 10.93 -4.39
CA LEU A 134 -21.38 11.35 -4.30
C LEU A 134 -22.23 10.83 -5.47
N LEU A 135 -21.67 10.75 -6.69
CA LEU A 135 -22.39 10.25 -7.87
C LEU A 135 -22.71 8.76 -7.71
N TYR A 136 -21.71 7.94 -7.39
CA TYR A 136 -21.90 6.51 -7.16
C TYR A 136 -22.85 6.21 -5.98
N LYS A 137 -22.91 7.10 -4.97
CA LYS A 137 -23.88 6.99 -3.86
C LYS A 137 -25.32 7.34 -4.24
N ARG A 138 -25.54 8.34 -5.10
CA ARG A 138 -26.90 8.80 -5.47
C ARG A 138 -27.47 8.11 -6.71
N CYS A 139 -26.62 7.67 -7.64
CA CYS A 139 -27.03 7.16 -8.95
C CYS A 139 -26.75 5.65 -9.06
N PRO A 140 -27.67 4.76 -8.65
CA PRO A 140 -27.42 3.31 -8.60
C PRO A 140 -27.11 2.69 -9.96
N ASN A 141 -27.58 3.29 -11.06
CA ASN A 141 -27.26 2.82 -12.41
C ASN A 141 -25.80 3.13 -12.81
N VAL A 142 -25.22 4.23 -12.34
CA VAL A 142 -23.79 4.54 -12.53
C VAL A 142 -22.93 3.57 -11.69
N LEU A 143 -23.37 3.22 -10.49
CA LEU A 143 -22.69 2.21 -9.67
C LEU A 143 -22.76 0.79 -10.29
N LYS A 144 -23.88 0.40 -10.91
CA LYS A 144 -23.97 -0.84 -11.71
C LYS A 144 -23.01 -0.83 -12.90
N TRP A 145 -22.80 0.33 -13.54
CA TRP A 145 -21.85 0.47 -14.65
C TRP A 145 -20.39 0.37 -14.17
N LEU A 146 -20.05 1.04 -13.06
CA LEU A 146 -18.75 0.86 -12.38
C LEU A 146 -18.50 -0.61 -12.02
N HIS A 147 -19.51 -1.32 -11.51
CA HIS A 147 -19.39 -2.75 -11.20
C HIS A 147 -19.09 -3.60 -12.44
N LYS A 148 -19.75 -3.34 -13.59
CA LYS A 148 -19.42 -3.98 -14.87
C LYS A 148 -17.99 -3.68 -15.32
N ILE A 149 -17.49 -2.45 -15.14
CA ILE A 149 -16.09 -2.10 -15.45
C ILE A 149 -15.14 -2.90 -14.57
N LEU A 150 -15.41 -3.02 -13.26
CA LEU A 150 -14.58 -3.81 -12.34
C LEU A 150 -14.58 -5.31 -12.70
N GLN A 151 -15.72 -5.87 -13.12
CA GLN A 151 -15.79 -7.25 -13.62
C GLN A 151 -15.03 -7.43 -14.94
N ASN A 152 -15.19 -6.51 -15.89
CA ASN A 152 -14.48 -6.55 -17.16
C ASN A 152 -12.96 -6.38 -16.97
N ALA A 153 -12.53 -5.50 -16.06
CA ALA A 153 -11.13 -5.38 -15.69
C ALA A 153 -10.62 -6.71 -15.12
N TRP A 154 -11.26 -7.24 -14.06
CA TRP A 154 -10.88 -8.49 -13.39
C TRP A 154 -10.70 -9.68 -14.34
N ASN A 155 -11.57 -9.80 -15.35
CA ASN A 155 -11.53 -10.89 -16.32
C ASN A 155 -10.48 -10.70 -17.45
N ASN A 156 -9.92 -9.50 -17.61
CA ASN A 156 -9.01 -9.14 -18.70
C ASN A 156 -7.71 -8.47 -18.18
N ILE A 157 -7.29 -8.71 -16.93
CA ILE A 157 -6.05 -8.11 -16.41
C ILE A 157 -4.83 -8.82 -17.01
N ASN A 158 -4.23 -8.19 -18.02
CA ASN A 158 -2.81 -8.32 -18.27
C ASN A 158 -2.08 -7.38 -17.30
N PHE A 159 -1.45 -7.92 -16.26
CA PHE A 159 -0.56 -7.14 -15.39
C PHE A 159 0.73 -6.83 -16.16
N SER A 160 1.32 -5.65 -15.98
CA SER A 160 2.69 -5.42 -16.43
C SER A 160 3.63 -6.29 -15.59
N GLU A 161 4.65 -6.88 -16.22
CA GLU A 161 5.67 -7.69 -15.51
C GLU A 161 6.44 -6.84 -14.49
N GLU A 162 6.57 -5.54 -14.74
CA GLU A 162 7.11 -4.51 -13.83
C GLU A 162 6.36 -4.44 -12.48
N TRP A 163 5.08 -4.83 -12.45
CA TRP A 163 4.23 -4.84 -11.23
C TRP A 163 4.22 -6.22 -10.55
N MET A 164 4.90 -7.22 -11.13
CA MET A 164 5.01 -8.58 -10.60
C MET A 164 6.41 -8.89 -10.08
N ALA A 165 7.43 -8.14 -10.51
CA ALA A 165 8.73 -8.10 -9.86
C ALA A 165 8.64 -7.35 -8.52
N ALA A 166 9.31 -7.87 -7.50
CA ALA A 166 9.78 -7.07 -6.36
C ALA A 166 11.25 -6.73 -6.61
N GLU A 167 11.62 -5.46 -6.41
CA GLU A 167 12.99 -4.94 -6.46
C GLU A 167 13.75 -5.25 -5.15
#